data_AF-A0A9X4E1I4-F1
#
_entry.id   AF-A0A9X4E1I4-F1
#
_cell.length_a   1.000
_cell.length_b   1.000
_cell.length_c   1.000
_cell.angle_alpha   90.00
_cell.angle_beta   90.00
_cell.angle_gamma   90.00
#
_symmetry.space_group_name_H-M   'P 1'
#
loop_
_entity.id
_entity.type
_entity.pdbx_description
1 polymer ?
#
loop_
_entity_poly.entity_id
_entity_poly.type
_entity_poly.pdbx_seq_one_letter_code
_entity_poly.pdbx_strand_id
1 'polypeptide(L)'
;MSKAVWGLIFLPAGIVSMCLAAVWQMYVVLTESYPLNRFQGRRLAGVAAAMFFSFSLAVYIFCPNARRKGVFFAVLAGGGALMYLLAKWWLPWQA
;
A
#
# COMPACT_ATOMS: atom_id res chain seq x y z
N MET A 1 -25.44 19.15 -1.49
CA MET A 1 -24.82 18.40 -0.36
C MET A 1 -23.71 19.24 0.26
N SER A 2 -23.68 19.37 1.59
CA SER A 2 -22.65 20.14 2.29
C SER A 2 -21.30 19.40 2.31
N LYS A 3 -20.18 20.14 2.35
CA LYS A 3 -18.82 19.57 2.40
C LYS A 3 -18.63 18.58 3.56
N ALA A 4 -19.34 18.78 4.67
CA ALA A 4 -19.35 17.89 5.83
C ALA A 4 -19.90 16.49 5.53
N VAL A 5 -20.96 16.37 4.71
CA VAL A 5 -21.54 15.06 4.34
C VAL A 5 -20.57 14.27 3.46
N TRP A 6 -19.87 14.95 2.55
CA TRP A 6 -18.82 14.31 1.75
C TRP A 6 -17.64 13.84 2.61
N GLY A 7 -17.20 14.65 3.58
CA GLY A 7 -16.17 14.23 4.54
C GLY A 7 -16.54 12.98 5.32
N LEU A 8 -17.80 12.88 5.80
CA LEU A 8 -18.32 11.71 6.52
C LEU A 8 -18.30 10.41 5.70
N ILE A 9 -18.49 10.49 4.38
CA ILE A 9 -18.46 9.32 3.48
C ILE A 9 -17.02 8.99 3.08
N PHE A 10 -16.19 10.01 2.85
CA PHE A 10 -14.80 9.82 2.41
C PHE A 10 -13.93 9.16 3.48
N LEU A 11 -14.21 9.38 4.76
CA LEU A 11 -13.44 8.79 5.85
C LEU A 11 -13.53 7.25 5.91
N PRO A 12 -14.72 6.62 5.99
CA PRO A 12 -14.84 5.16 5.93
C PRO A 12 -14.44 4.59 4.56
N ALA A 13 -14.72 5.29 3.46
CA ALA A 13 -14.29 4.85 2.14
C ALA A 13 -12.75 4.82 2.00
N GLY A 14 -12.06 5.82 2.55
CA GLY A 14 -10.59 5.86 2.62
C GLY A 14 -10.02 4.72 3.45
N ILE A 15 -10.62 4.42 4.61
CA ILE A 15 -10.23 3.29 5.46
C ILE A 15 -10.38 1.95 4.72
N VAL A 16 -11.53 1.72 4.07
CA VAL A 16 -11.76 0.51 3.27
C VAL A 16 -10.74 0.40 2.13
N SER A 17 -10.45 1.51 1.44
CA SER A 17 -9.43 1.56 0.38
C SER A 17 -8.04 1.19 0.90
N MET A 18 -7.66 1.69 2.08
CA MET A 18 -6.38 1.36 2.73
C MET A 18 -6.31 -0.12 3.13
N CYS A 19 -7.39 -0.69 3.67
CA CYS A 19 -7.47 -2.10 4.00
C CYS A 19 -7.32 -2.98 2.74
N LEU A 20 -7.98 -2.62 1.65
CA LEU A 20 -7.82 -3.30 0.36
C LEU A 20 -6.40 -3.19 -0.18
N ALA A 21 -5.75 -2.04 0.00
CA ALA A 21 -4.33 -1.87 -0.35
C ALA A 21 -3.44 -2.83 0.46
N ALA A 22 -3.71 -3.02 1.75
CA ALA A 22 -2.96 -3.94 2.60
C ALA A 22 -3.14 -5.41 2.17
N VAL A 23 -4.37 -5.83 1.88
CA VAL A 23 -4.66 -7.18 1.36
C VAL A 23 -3.99 -7.40 0.01
N TRP A 24 -4.02 -6.40 -0.87
CA TRP A 24 -3.32 -6.45 -2.16
C TRP A 24 -1.80 -6.57 -1.98
N GLN A 25 -1.22 -5.82 -1.05
CA GLN A 25 0.20 -5.90 -0.73
C GLN A 25 0.60 -7.31 -0.26
N MET A 26 -0.22 -7.92 0.60
CA MET A 26 -0.02 -9.30 1.05
C MET A 26 -0.07 -10.29 -0.13
N TYR A 27 -1.04 -10.15 -1.04
CA TYR A 27 -1.13 -10.98 -2.24
C TYR A 27 0.11 -10.83 -3.15
N VAL A 28 0.61 -9.60 -3.34
CA VAL A 28 1.82 -9.35 -4.13
C VAL A 28 3.02 -10.03 -3.49
N VAL A 29 3.20 -9.91 -2.18
CA VAL A 29 4.31 -10.60 -1.48
C VAL A 29 4.19 -12.11 -1.66
N LEU A 30 3.03 -12.70 -1.37
CA LEU A 30 2.86 -14.17 -1.43
C LEU A 30 3.06 -14.74 -2.85
N THR A 31 2.63 -14.02 -3.89
CA THR A 31 2.74 -14.49 -5.27
C THR A 31 4.07 -14.16 -5.94
N GLU A 32 4.71 -13.05 -5.55
CA GLU A 32 5.94 -12.56 -6.18
C GLU A 32 7.19 -12.79 -5.33
N SER A 33 7.11 -13.57 -4.24
CA SER A 33 8.29 -14.01 -3.49
C SER A 33 9.11 -15.08 -4.22
N TYR A 34 8.51 -15.78 -5.18
CA TYR A 34 9.16 -16.85 -5.96
C TYR A 34 10.44 -16.42 -6.70
N PRO A 35 10.50 -15.24 -7.37
CA PRO A 35 11.72 -14.75 -7.99
C PRO A 35 12.88 -14.45 -7.03
N LEU A 36 12.70 -14.47 -5.69
CA LEU A 36 13.84 -14.38 -4.76
C LEU A 36 14.77 -15.60 -4.84
N ASN A 37 14.28 -16.72 -5.35
CA ASN A 37 15.09 -17.93 -5.53
C ASN A 37 16.25 -17.75 -6.54
N ARG A 38 16.27 -16.62 -7.27
CA ARG A 38 17.42 -16.23 -8.12
C ARG A 38 18.62 -15.73 -7.33
N PHE A 39 18.44 -15.36 -6.07
CA PHE A 39 19.52 -14.88 -5.20
C PHE A 39 20.00 -16.03 -4.31
N GLN A 40 21.32 -16.25 -4.23
CA GLN A 40 21.93 -17.26 -3.36
C GLN A 40 22.98 -16.66 -2.42
N GLY A 41 23.24 -17.35 -1.31
CA GLY A 41 24.27 -16.99 -0.33
C GLY A 41 23.99 -15.68 0.40
N ARG A 42 25.03 -14.87 0.63
CA ARG A 42 24.95 -13.60 1.39
C ARG A 42 24.01 -12.56 0.77
N ARG A 43 23.78 -12.60 -0.56
CA ARG A 43 22.86 -11.68 -1.24
C ARG A 43 21.39 -11.97 -0.90
N LEU A 44 21.01 -13.23 -0.70
CA LEU A 44 19.65 -13.59 -0.30
C LEU A 44 19.31 -13.02 1.07
N ALA A 45 20.23 -13.14 2.04
CA ALA A 45 20.06 -12.60 3.38
C ALA A 45 19.89 -11.07 3.37
N GLY A 46 20.66 -10.35 2.56
CA GLY A 46 20.53 -8.89 2.41
C GLY A 46 19.19 -8.47 1.79
N VAL A 47 18.73 -9.19 0.76
CA VAL A 47 17.43 -8.90 0.12
C VAL A 47 16.27 -9.25 1.07
N ALA A 48 16.35 -10.37 1.79
CA ALA A 48 15.35 -10.76 2.79
C ALA A 48 15.27 -9.74 3.94
N ALA A 49 16.41 -9.30 4.47
CA ALA A 49 16.46 -8.25 5.49
C ALA A 49 15.87 -6.92 4.96
N ALA A 50 16.20 -6.53 3.72
CA ALA A 50 15.62 -5.35 3.10
C ALA A 50 14.11 -5.48 2.92
N MET A 51 13.59 -6.67 2.55
CA MET A 51 12.15 -6.94 2.46
C MET A 51 11.44 -6.85 3.81
N PHE A 52 12.08 -7.35 4.87
CA PHE A 52 11.55 -7.31 6.22
C PHE A 52 11.45 -5.88 6.76
N PHE A 53 12.50 -5.06 6.57
CA PHE A 53 12.54 -3.69 7.10
C PHE A 53 11.84 -2.64 6.23
N SER A 54 11.78 -2.82 4.91
CA SER A 54 11.16 -1.83 4.00
C SER A 54 9.68 -2.06 3.74
N PHE A 55 9.03 -2.94 4.51
CA PHE A 55 7.58 -3.19 4.47
C PHE A 55 7.05 -3.28 3.02
N SER A 56 7.45 -4.33 2.31
CA SER A 56 7.08 -4.62 0.91
C SER A 56 7.59 -3.67 -0.17
N LEU A 57 8.19 -2.52 0.15
CA LEU A 57 8.70 -1.60 -0.88
C LEU A 57 9.87 -2.22 -1.67
N ALA A 58 10.75 -2.97 -0.99
CA ALA A 58 11.83 -3.72 -1.63
C ALA A 58 11.33 -4.74 -2.67
N VAL A 59 10.09 -5.26 -2.54
CA VAL A 59 9.51 -6.21 -3.51
C VAL A 59 9.41 -5.57 -4.89
N TYR A 60 9.06 -4.28 -4.96
CA TYR A 60 8.94 -3.55 -6.23
C TYR A 60 10.28 -3.23 -6.91
N ILE A 61 11.35 -3.14 -6.11
CA ILE A 61 12.71 -2.92 -6.59
C ILE A 61 13.28 -4.23 -7.12
N PHE A 62 13.21 -5.30 -6.30
CA PHE A 62 13.86 -6.56 -6.60
C PHE A 62 13.04 -7.49 -7.50
N CYS A 63 11.71 -7.35 -7.58
CA CYS A 63 10.86 -8.20 -8.42
C CYS A 63 10.23 -7.39 -9.56
N PRO A 64 10.62 -7.62 -10.83
CA PRO A 64 10.12 -6.83 -11.97
C PRO A 64 8.62 -7.04 -12.19
N ASN A 65 8.11 -8.24 -11.92
CA ASN A 65 6.70 -8.58 -12.10
C ASN A 65 5.81 -7.98 -10.98
N ALA A 66 6.34 -7.85 -9.76
CA ALA A 66 5.67 -7.12 -8.68
C ALA A 66 5.47 -5.63 -9.01
N ARG A 67 6.40 -5.00 -9.75
CA ARG A 67 6.32 -3.57 -10.10
C ARG A 67 5.04 -3.20 -10.86
N ARG A 68 4.58 -4.08 -11.76
CA ARG A 68 3.32 -3.88 -12.50
C ARG A 68 2.10 -3.98 -11.57
N LYS A 69 2.13 -4.93 -10.62
CA LYS A 69 1.09 -5.10 -9.60
C LYS A 69 1.09 -3.98 -8.55
N GLY A 70 2.23 -3.31 -8.37
CA GLY A 70 2.40 -2.18 -7.46
C GLY A 70 1.63 -0.92 -7.84
N VAL A 71 1.24 -0.78 -9.12
CA VAL A 71 0.39 0.33 -9.57
C VAL A 71 -0.97 0.28 -8.87
N PHE A 72 -1.56 -0.92 -8.72
CA PHE A 72 -2.82 -1.08 -7.99
C PHE A 72 -2.68 -0.74 -6.50
N PHE A 73 -1.56 -1.13 -5.89
CA PHE A 73 -1.23 -0.72 -4.52
C PHE A 73 -1.14 0.80 -4.40
N ALA A 74 -0.42 1.45 -5.31
CA ALA A 74 -0.23 2.91 -5.29
C ALA A 74 -1.55 3.66 -5.49
N VAL A 75 -2.46 3.15 -6.33
CA VAL A 75 -3.79 3.74 -6.53
C VAL A 75 -4.68 3.56 -5.29
N LEU A 76 -4.72 2.36 -4.70
CA LEU A 76 -5.55 2.08 -3.51
C LEU A 76 -5.04 2.79 -2.26
N ALA A 77 -3.73 2.74 -2.02
CA ALA A 77 -3.09 3.41 -0.90
C ALA A 77 -3.05 4.93 -1.11
N GLY A 78 -2.65 5.40 -2.29
CA GLY A 78 -2.63 6.83 -2.60
C GLY A 78 -4.03 7.45 -2.58
N GLY A 79 -5.01 6.76 -3.19
CA GLY A 79 -6.42 7.16 -3.17
C GLY A 79 -7.00 7.17 -1.75
N GLY A 80 -6.77 6.12 -0.97
CA GLY A 80 -7.24 6.05 0.42
C GLY A 80 -6.65 7.15 1.31
N ALA A 81 -5.35 7.42 1.17
CA ALA A 81 -4.67 8.49 1.89
C ALA A 81 -5.20 9.88 1.47
N LEU A 82 -5.39 10.12 0.17
CA LEU A 82 -6.01 11.34 -0.34
C LEU A 82 -7.42 11.53 0.22
N MET A 83 -8.23 10.48 0.21
CA MET A 83 -9.60 10.53 0.75
C MET A 83 -9.61 10.84 2.23
N TYR A 84 -8.68 10.27 3.00
CA TYR A 84 -8.52 10.58 4.42
C TYR A 84 -8.08 12.03 4.65
N LEU A 85 -7.10 12.54 3.90
CA LEU A 85 -6.65 13.93 4.01
C LEU A 85 -7.74 14.94 3.62
N LEU A 86 -8.48 14.65 2.54
CA LEU A 86 -9.61 15.47 2.09
C LEU A 86 -10.75 15.47 3.12
N ALA A 87 -11.09 14.30 3.65
CA ALA A 87 -12.06 14.19 4.74
C ALA A 87 -11.58 14.98 5.96
N LYS A 88 -10.29 14.88 6.31
CA LYS A 88 -9.71 15.64 7.43
C LYS A 88 -9.86 17.15 7.22
N TRP A 89 -9.72 17.65 6.00
CA TRP A 89 -9.81 19.08 5.72
C TRP A 89 -11.24 19.61 5.62
N TRP A 90 -12.20 18.76 5.22
CA TRP A 90 -13.61 19.14 5.06
C TRP A 90 -14.47 18.94 6.29
N LEU A 91 -14.08 18.05 7.20
CA LEU A 91 -14.74 17.87 8.49
C LEU A 91 -14.24 18.94 9.47
N PRO A 92 -15.15 19.67 10.14
CA PRO A 92 -14.77 20.49 11.28
C PRO A 92 -14.48 19.56 12.45
N TRP A 93 -13.22 19.12 12.59
CA TRP A 93 -12.76 18.40 13.77
C TRP A 93 -12.87 19.37 14.94
N GLN A 94 -13.91 19.22 15.76
CA GLN A 94 -13.89 19.80 17.09
C GLN A 94 -12.84 19.00 17.86
N ALA A 95 -11.70 19.65 18.09
CA ALA A 95 -10.67 19.20 19.01
C ALA A 95 -11.21 19.25 20.45
#